data_AF-A0A8S2GE51-F1
#
_entry.id   AF-A0A8S2GE51-F1
#
_cell.length_a   1.000
_cell.length_b   1.000
_cell.length_c   1.000
_cell.angle_alpha   90.00
_cell.angle_beta   90.00
_cell.angle_gamma   90.00
#
_symmetry.space_group_name_H-M   'P 1'
#
loop_
_entity.id
_entity.type
_entity.pdbx_description
1 polymer ?
#
loop_
_entity_poly.entity_id
_entity_poly.type
_entity_poly.pdbx_seq_one_letter_code
_entity_poly.pdbx_strand_id
1 'polypeptide(L)'
;NRIAARQNKKGNEHESEIIMSSYQNLNDFLGAFIDHSLTNLDYTIRERLLMERLLNYEFQSQYGDNLFYSDNDRNFERSIFAGKESSLFIWNMSIFLMVDYFAFNYVLAAIITYFLNKV
;
A
#
# COMPACT_ATOMS: atom_id res chain seq x y z
N ASN A 1 14.47 -52.10 5.83
CA ASN A 1 13.91 -50.73 5.83
C ASN A 1 14.23 -49.91 4.55
N ARG A 2 14.33 -50.53 3.36
CA ARG A 2 14.65 -49.84 2.08
C ARG A 2 13.41 -49.49 1.24
N ILE A 3 12.30 -50.21 1.46
CA ILE A 3 11.04 -50.02 0.72
C ILE A 3 10.32 -48.77 1.23
N ALA A 4 10.28 -48.55 2.54
CA ALA A 4 9.73 -47.33 3.15
C ALA A 4 10.49 -46.06 2.71
N ALA A 5 11.83 -46.12 2.63
CA ALA A 5 12.64 -44.99 2.14
C ALA A 5 12.39 -44.66 0.66
N ARG A 6 12.13 -45.66 -0.18
CA ARG A 6 11.77 -45.46 -1.60
C ARG A 6 10.36 -44.89 -1.77
N GLN A 7 9.41 -45.30 -0.95
CA GLN A 7 8.05 -44.74 -0.97
C GLN A 7 8.02 -43.29 -0.49
N ASN A 8 8.79 -42.96 0.56
CA ASN A 8 8.91 -41.60 1.07
C ASN A 8 9.58 -40.65 0.04
N LYS A 9 10.65 -41.12 -0.63
CA LYS A 9 11.30 -40.36 -1.70
C LYS A 9 10.35 -40.09 -2.88
N LYS A 10 9.57 -41.09 -3.30
CA LYS A 10 8.62 -40.98 -4.41
C LYS A 10 7.43 -40.07 -4.07
N GLY A 11 7.02 -40.03 -2.80
CA GLY A 11 6.02 -39.08 -2.29
C GLY A 11 6.51 -37.63 -2.37
N ASN A 12 7.74 -37.37 -1.91
CA ASN A 12 8.33 -36.03 -1.95
C ASN A 12 8.58 -35.53 -3.39
N GLU A 13 8.97 -36.43 -4.30
CA GLU A 13 9.12 -36.10 -5.72
C GLU A 13 7.78 -35.67 -6.34
N HIS A 14 6.71 -36.41 -6.07
CA HIS A 14 5.37 -36.07 -6.55
C HIS A 14 4.84 -34.76 -5.96
N GLU A 15 5.09 -34.50 -4.67
CA GLU A 15 4.74 -33.24 -4.02
C GLU A 15 5.49 -32.06 -4.65
N SER A 16 6.78 -32.24 -4.97
CA SER A 16 7.58 -31.22 -5.66
C SER A 16 7.08 -30.92 -7.08
N GLU A 17 6.61 -31.94 -7.82
CA GLU A 17 6.02 -31.77 -9.16
C GLU A 17 4.70 -31.01 -9.11
N ILE A 18 3.86 -31.29 -8.10
CA ILE A 18 2.60 -30.55 -7.87
C ILE A 18 2.89 -29.09 -7.53
N ILE A 19 3.89 -28.85 -6.68
CA ILE A 19 4.30 -27.49 -6.32
C ILE A 19 4.82 -26.75 -7.56
N MET A 20 5.71 -27.36 -8.35
CA MET A 20 6.27 -26.75 -9.56
C MET A 20 5.19 -26.44 -10.61
N SER A 21 4.28 -27.38 -10.86
CA SER A 21 3.18 -27.18 -11.81
C SER A 21 2.17 -26.14 -11.34
N SER A 22 1.93 -26.07 -10.03
CA SER A 22 1.10 -25.01 -9.43
C SER A 22 1.77 -23.63 -9.59
N TYR A 23 3.08 -23.53 -9.37
CA TYR A 23 3.83 -22.28 -9.59
C TYR A 23 3.77 -21.82 -11.04
N GLN A 24 3.97 -22.73 -12.00
CA GLN A 24 3.86 -22.40 -13.42
C GLN A 24 2.45 -21.95 -13.79
N ASN A 25 1.42 -22.68 -13.39
CA ASN A 25 0.03 -22.26 -13.64
C ASN A 25 -0.29 -20.89 -13.04
N LEU A 26 0.21 -20.60 -11.83
CA LEU A 26 -0.02 -19.32 -11.16
C LEU A 26 0.71 -18.19 -11.91
N ASN A 27 1.95 -18.43 -12.35
CA ASN A 27 2.71 -17.46 -13.13
C ASN A 27 2.08 -17.18 -14.50
N ASP A 28 1.64 -18.22 -15.21
CA ASP A 28 0.98 -18.09 -16.51
C ASP A 28 -0.36 -17.37 -16.37
N PHE A 29 -1.13 -17.67 -15.32
CA PHE A 29 -2.36 -16.96 -14.99
C PHE A 29 -2.10 -15.48 -14.69
N LEU A 30 -1.12 -15.16 -13.84
CA LEU A 30 -0.79 -13.77 -13.49
C LEU A 30 -0.28 -12.98 -14.70
N GLY A 31 0.55 -13.60 -15.54
CA GLY A 31 0.99 -13.00 -16.80
C GLY A 31 -0.20 -12.68 -17.71
N ALA A 32 -1.08 -13.67 -17.92
CA ALA A 32 -2.30 -13.50 -18.72
C ALA A 32 -3.26 -12.44 -18.13
N PHE A 33 -3.31 -12.31 -16.80
CA PHE A 33 -4.12 -11.32 -16.10
C PHE A 33 -3.59 -9.89 -16.31
N ILE A 34 -2.28 -9.69 -16.14
CA ILE A 34 -1.64 -8.37 -16.36
C ILE A 34 -1.74 -7.94 -17.83
N ASP A 35 -1.62 -8.88 -18.76
CA ASP A 35 -1.74 -8.62 -20.20
C ASP A 35 -3.19 -8.37 -20.68
N HIS A 36 -4.18 -8.28 -19.77
CA HIS A 36 -5.60 -8.11 -20.07
C HIS A 36 -6.16 -9.18 -21.04
N SER A 37 -5.51 -10.34 -21.13
CA SER A 37 -5.88 -11.40 -22.08
C SER A 37 -7.09 -12.23 -21.61
N LEU A 38 -7.46 -12.11 -20.34
CA LEU A 38 -8.59 -12.78 -19.70
C LEU A 38 -9.82 -11.88 -19.71
N THR A 39 -10.64 -11.98 -20.77
CA THR A 39 -11.80 -11.09 -21.01
C THR A 39 -12.85 -11.10 -19.88
N ASN A 40 -12.91 -12.17 -19.08
CA ASN A 40 -13.83 -12.27 -17.92
C ASN A 40 -13.29 -11.62 -16.64
N LEU A 41 -12.01 -11.26 -16.63
CA LEU A 41 -11.28 -10.67 -15.49
C LEU A 41 -10.64 -9.34 -15.88
N ASP A 42 -11.18 -8.70 -16.91
CA ASP A 42 -10.67 -7.43 -17.40
C ASP A 42 -10.78 -6.37 -16.28
N TYR A 43 -9.79 -5.49 -16.22
CA TYR A 43 -9.70 -4.48 -15.20
C TYR A 43 -9.43 -3.10 -15.80
N THR A 44 -9.94 -2.07 -15.14
CA THR A 44 -9.72 -0.69 -15.56
C THR A 44 -8.74 -0.01 -14.62
N ILE A 45 -7.72 0.64 -15.17
CA ILE A 45 -6.82 1.50 -14.42
C ILE A 45 -7.39 2.92 -14.40
N ARG A 46 -7.67 3.45 -13.21
CA ARG A 46 -8.23 4.80 -13.01
C ARG A 46 -7.32 5.64 -12.10
N GLU A 47 -7.29 6.94 -12.34
CA GLU A 47 -6.71 7.89 -11.38
C GLU A 47 -7.69 8.24 -10.25
N ARG A 48 -7.22 8.19 -8.99
CA ARG A 48 -8.00 8.67 -7.84
C ARG A 48 -8.19 10.18 -7.92
N LEU A 49 -9.41 10.64 -7.65
CA LEU A 49 -9.68 12.08 -7.50
C LEU A 49 -8.88 12.66 -6.33
N LEU A 50 -8.57 13.96 -6.35
CA LEU A 50 -7.86 14.62 -5.23
C LEU A 50 -8.60 14.47 -3.90
N MET A 51 -9.92 14.55 -3.94
CA MET A 51 -10.74 14.41 -2.73
C MET A 51 -10.75 12.97 -2.21
N GLU A 52 -10.74 11.95 -3.07
CA GLU A 52 -10.66 10.54 -2.67
C GLU A 52 -9.32 10.26 -1.98
N ARG A 53 -8.25 10.84 -2.54
CA ARG A 53 -6.90 10.77 -1.96
C ARG A 53 -6.80 11.49 -0.62
N LEU A 54 -7.44 12.64 -0.47
CA LEU A 54 -7.38 13.43 0.76
C LEU A 54 -8.20 12.81 1.89
N LEU A 55 -9.38 12.27 1.57
CA LEU A 55 -10.32 11.71 2.55
C LEU A 55 -10.11 10.22 2.79
N ASN A 56 -9.23 9.58 2.01
CA ASN A 56 -9.03 8.13 1.99
C ASN A 56 -10.37 7.38 1.86
N TYR A 57 -11.23 7.87 0.97
CA TYR A 57 -12.58 7.37 0.77
C TYR A 57 -12.86 7.26 -0.74
N GLU A 58 -13.49 6.17 -1.16
CA GLU A 58 -13.81 5.92 -2.56
C GLU A 58 -15.23 6.42 -2.84
N PHE A 59 -15.39 7.48 -3.65
CA PHE A 59 -16.71 8.07 -3.90
C PHE A 59 -17.52 7.28 -4.92
N GLN A 60 -16.85 6.53 -5.78
CA GLN A 60 -17.47 5.73 -6.83
C GLN A 60 -16.93 4.31 -6.77
N SER A 61 -17.42 3.51 -5.81
CA SER A 61 -17.34 2.06 -5.96
C SER A 61 -18.42 1.64 -6.94
N GLN A 62 -18.06 1.56 -8.23
CA GLN A 62 -18.92 0.91 -9.20
C GLN A 62 -18.95 -0.57 -8.85
N TYR A 63 -20.01 -1.01 -8.16
CA TYR A 63 -20.24 -2.39 -7.77
C TYR A 63 -20.24 -3.28 -9.02
N GLY A 64 -19.11 -3.94 -9.32
CA GLY A 64 -19.00 -4.90 -10.42
C GLY A 64 -17.72 -4.82 -11.25
N ASP A 65 -16.98 -3.71 -11.22
CA ASP A 65 -15.80 -3.54 -12.05
C ASP A 65 -14.51 -3.84 -11.26
N ASN A 66 -13.61 -4.65 -11.84
CA ASN A 66 -12.26 -4.81 -11.31
C ASN A 66 -11.49 -3.50 -11.56
N LEU A 67 -11.39 -2.65 -10.55
CA LEU A 67 -10.77 -1.33 -10.65
C LEU A 67 -9.42 -1.32 -9.96
N PHE A 68 -8.36 -1.00 -10.71
CA PHE A 68 -7.06 -0.66 -10.14
C PHE A 68 -6.86 0.85 -10.17
N TYR A 69 -6.25 1.37 -9.12
CA TYR A 69 -5.89 2.78 -9.07
C TYR A 69 -4.44 2.95 -9.47
N SER A 70 -4.18 3.86 -10.42
CA SER A 70 -2.81 4.25 -10.74
C SER A 70 -2.18 4.91 -9.52
N ASP A 71 -1.10 4.32 -9.01
CA ASP A 71 -0.29 4.94 -7.97
C ASP A 71 0.58 6.02 -8.62
N ASN A 72 0.41 7.27 -8.19
CA ASN A 72 1.18 8.40 -8.72
C ASN A 72 2.37 8.62 -7.77
N ASP A 73 3.41 7.80 -7.95
CA ASP A 73 4.81 7.90 -7.48
C ASP A 73 5.13 8.31 -6.02
N ARG A 74 4.16 8.42 -5.09
CA ARG A 74 4.43 8.95 -3.73
C ARG A 74 3.81 8.21 -2.56
N ASN A 75 3.13 7.09 -2.79
CA ASN A 75 2.51 6.35 -1.70
C ASN A 75 3.53 5.65 -0.79
N PHE A 76 4.68 5.21 -1.31
CA PHE A 76 5.76 4.64 -0.49
C PHE A 76 6.42 5.67 0.42
N GLU A 77 6.55 6.93 -0.04
CA GLU A 77 7.09 8.03 0.76
C GLU A 77 6.13 8.39 1.91
N ARG A 78 4.82 8.39 1.63
CA ARG A 78 3.77 8.54 2.65
C ARG A 78 3.66 7.35 3.60
N SER A 79 4.01 6.15 3.16
CA SER A 79 3.97 4.94 3.99
C SER A 79 4.90 5.00 5.20
N ILE A 80 5.94 5.83 5.20
CA ILE A 80 6.87 5.97 6.33
C ILE A 80 6.16 6.63 7.54
N PHE A 81 5.16 7.47 7.29
CA PHE A 81 4.37 8.16 8.32
C PHE A 81 2.91 7.71 8.40
N ALA A 82 2.46 6.87 7.48
CA ALA A 82 1.12 6.30 7.49
C ALA A 82 0.86 5.57 8.82
N GLY A 83 -0.14 6.05 9.57
CA GLY A 83 -0.48 5.55 10.92
C GLY A 83 0.12 6.36 12.08
N LYS A 84 1.10 7.24 11.83
CA LYS A 84 1.65 8.19 12.82
C LYS A 84 1.27 9.64 12.57
N GLU A 85 0.49 9.92 11.53
CA GLU A 85 0.06 11.27 11.13
C GLU A 85 -0.57 12.06 12.29
N SER A 86 -1.48 11.42 13.06
CA SER A 86 -2.11 12.05 14.23
C SER A 86 -1.10 12.38 15.33
N SER A 87 -0.11 11.52 15.55
CA SER A 87 0.97 11.79 16.52
C SER A 87 1.85 12.94 16.05
N LEU A 88 2.12 13.04 14.76
CA LEU A 88 2.90 14.12 14.16
C LEU A 88 2.15 15.46 14.25
N PHE A 89 0.84 15.42 14.03
CA PHE A 89 -0.04 16.57 14.21
C PHE A 89 -0.07 17.06 15.66
N ILE A 90 -0.24 16.15 16.63
CA ILE A 90 -0.24 16.48 18.07
C ILE A 90 1.12 17.05 18.49
N TRP A 91 2.21 16.52 17.95
CA TRP A 91 3.56 17.03 18.19
C TRP A 91 3.73 18.46 17.66
N ASN A 92 3.36 18.70 16.41
CA ASN A 92 3.44 20.02 15.79
C ASN A 92 2.57 21.05 16.52
N MET A 93 1.40 20.65 16.98
CA MET A 93 0.51 21.52 17.74
C MET A 93 1.05 21.82 19.14
N SER A 94 1.66 20.83 19.80
CA SER A 94 2.32 21.03 21.10
C SER A 94 3.49 22.02 21.02
N ILE A 95 4.31 21.93 19.96
CA ILE A 95 5.41 22.87 19.72
C ILE A 95 4.86 24.27 19.47
N PHE A 96 3.83 24.41 18.63
CA PHE A 96 3.20 25.69 18.37
C PHE A 96 2.73 26.39 19.65
N LEU A 97 2.01 25.66 20.50
CA LEU A 97 1.51 26.17 21.77
C LEU A 97 2.64 26.52 22.75
N MET A 98 3.71 25.72 22.78
CA MET A 98 4.89 26.03 23.58
C MET A 98 5.55 27.33 23.12
N VAL A 99 5.76 27.52 21.81
CA VAL A 99 6.37 28.74 21.27
C VAL A 99 5.48 29.95 21.49
N ASP A 100 4.16 29.81 21.32
CA ASP A 100 3.19 30.87 21.57
C ASP A 100 3.24 31.36 23.03
N TYR A 101 3.36 30.43 23.98
CA TYR A 101 3.50 30.75 25.41
C TYR A 101 4.73 31.62 25.71
N PHE A 102 5.83 31.46 24.97
CA PHE A 102 7.04 32.28 25.15
C PHE A 102 7.07 33.56 24.30
N ALA A 103 6.46 33.53 23.11
CA ALA A 103 6.51 34.62 22.15
C ALA A 103 5.44 35.70 22.39
N PHE A 104 4.34 35.36 23.09
CA PHE A 104 3.16 36.22 23.28
C PHE A 104 2.61 36.82 21.96
N ASN A 105 2.92 36.18 20.83
CA ASN A 105 2.55 36.63 19.50
C ASN A 105 2.31 35.41 18.61
N TYR A 106 1.04 35.19 18.29
CA TYR A 106 0.55 34.08 17.47
C TYR A 106 1.20 34.02 16.08
N VAL A 107 1.48 35.18 15.46
CA VAL A 107 2.05 35.24 14.11
C VAL A 107 3.52 34.81 14.15
N LEU A 108 4.27 35.27 15.14
CA LEU A 108 5.68 34.89 15.31
C LEU A 108 5.80 33.40 15.65
N ALA A 109 4.93 32.88 16.51
CA ALA A 109 4.90 31.47 16.87
C ALA A 109 4.61 30.56 15.67
N ALA A 110 3.71 30.98 14.77
CA ALA A 110 3.40 30.25 13.55
C ALA A 110 4.60 30.19 12.60
N ILE A 111 5.31 31.31 12.43
CA ILE A 111 6.50 31.39 11.56
C ILE A 111 7.61 30.47 12.11
N ILE A 112 7.91 30.55 13.40
CA ILE A 112 8.97 29.74 14.03
C ILE A 112 8.62 28.25 13.95
N THR A 113 7.38 27.88 14.25
CA THR A 113 6.94 26.48 14.20
C THR A 113 6.95 25.93 12.76
N TYR A 114 6.62 26.76 11.77
CA TYR A 114 6.72 26.39 10.36
C TYR A 114 8.16 26.10 9.94
N PHE A 115 9.12 26.94 10.34
CA PHE A 115 10.53 26.70 10.05
C PHE A 115 11.07 25.45 10.77
N LEU A 116 10.64 25.20 12.00
CA LEU A 116 11.05 24.01 12.75
C LEU A 116 10.52 22.70 12.14
N ASN A 117 9.28 22.70 11.63
CA ASN A 117 8.66 21.53 11.01
C ASN A 117 9.08 21.30 9.55
N LYS A 118 9.75 22.28 8.94
CA LYS A 118 10.28 22.18 7.57
C LYS A 118 11.66 21.51 7.53
N VAL A 119 12.38 21.50 8.66
CA VAL A 119 13.67 20.82 8.86
C VAL A 119 13.43 19.35 9.14
#